data_AF-A0A168RFJ3-F1
#
_entry.id   AF-A0A168RFJ3-F1
#
_cell.length_a   1.000
_cell.length_b   1.000
_cell.length_c   1.000
_cell.angle_alpha   90.00
_cell.angle_beta   90.00
_cell.angle_gamma   90.00
#
_symmetry.space_group_name_H-M   'P 1'
#
loop_
_entity.id
_entity.type
_entity.pdbx_description
1 polymer ?
#
loop_
_entity_poly.entity_id
_entity_poly.type
_entity_poly.pdbx_seq_one_letter_code
_entity_poly.pdbx_strand_id
1 'polypeptide(L)'
;MHLISLKRKEKKKLRARCFQLLEAYEIVTGMRTKRESDLKQTQHAILHYQQRYVQAKKQCHSIRAQMHRGSLMMERLFRSDTWVTASEHERLNSESQQWVQRLCAVRAKLNQYQQYIAKLHQQAEDHVVRLIGLDRAMVTLTQELHLIRHTHIPPMKPSQDPYRHSYHHKQYHHPNPKVFPSTFSVK
;
A
#
# COMPACT_ATOMS: atom_id res chain seq x y z
N MET A 1 29.45 38.77 -27.57
CA MET A 1 28.97 37.44 -27.14
C MET A 1 28.61 36.61 -28.36
N HIS A 2 29.35 35.55 -28.66
CA HIS A 2 29.12 34.73 -29.84
C HIS A 2 27.92 33.79 -29.66
N LEU A 3 26.89 33.98 -30.49
CA LEU A 3 25.85 32.99 -30.76
C LEU A 3 26.47 31.83 -31.53
N ILE A 4 26.84 30.76 -30.84
CA ILE A 4 27.26 29.52 -31.52
C ILE A 4 25.99 28.86 -32.08
N SER A 5 25.72 29.12 -33.35
CA SER A 5 24.78 28.33 -34.14
C SER A 5 25.26 26.88 -34.14
N LEU A 6 24.60 26.01 -33.38
CA LEU A 6 24.87 24.57 -33.39
C LEU A 6 24.82 24.05 -34.84
N LYS A 7 25.86 23.32 -35.25
CA LYS A 7 25.90 22.67 -36.55
C LYS A 7 24.71 21.71 -36.68
N ARG A 8 24.18 21.49 -37.89
CA ARG A 8 23.04 20.58 -38.13
C ARG A 8 23.22 19.20 -37.48
N LYS A 9 24.45 18.68 -37.44
CA LYS A 9 24.82 17.41 -36.77
C LYS A 9 24.63 17.46 -35.25
N GLU A 10 24.97 18.57 -34.59
CA GLU A 10 24.82 18.75 -33.14
C GLU A 10 23.34 18.90 -32.75
N LYS A 11 22.56 19.63 -33.55
CA LYS A 11 21.09 19.70 -33.37
C LYS A 11 20.42 18.34 -33.49
N LYS A 12 20.87 17.48 -34.42
CA LYS A 12 20.35 16.11 -34.57
C LYS A 12 20.69 15.22 -33.36
N LYS A 13 21.93 15.28 -32.87
CA LYS A 13 22.36 14.56 -31.65
C LYS A 13 21.58 15.00 -30.42
N LEU A 14 21.38 16.31 -30.25
CA LEU A 14 20.61 16.85 -29.13
C LEU A 14 19.15 16.37 -29.14
N ARG A 15 18.49 16.42 -30.31
CA ARG A 15 17.11 15.89 -30.45
C ARG A 15 17.04 14.41 -30.08
N ALA A 16 17.98 13.60 -30.55
CA ALA A 16 18.04 12.18 -30.21
C ALA A 16 18.19 11.96 -28.69
N ARG A 17 19.04 12.74 -28.03
CA ARG A 17 19.19 12.71 -26.57
C ARG A 17 17.90 13.13 -25.84
N CYS A 18 17.20 14.18 -26.30
CA CYS A 18 15.91 14.56 -25.72
C CYS A 18 14.88 13.43 -25.82
N PHE A 19 14.78 12.79 -26.99
CA PHE A 19 13.84 11.67 -27.18
C PHE A 19 14.17 10.52 -26.24
N GLN A 20 15.44 10.15 -26.10
CA GLN A 20 15.87 9.10 -25.18
C GLN A 20 15.55 9.44 -23.71
N LEU A 21 15.73 10.69 -23.30
CA LEU A 21 15.41 11.12 -21.93
C LEU A 21 13.89 11.15 -21.67
N LEU A 22 13.08 11.53 -22.66
CA LEU A 22 11.62 11.47 -22.55
C LEU A 22 11.11 10.03 -22.47
N GLU A 23 11.65 9.13 -23.30
CA GLU A 23 11.33 7.70 -23.27
C GLU A 23 11.71 7.09 -21.91
N ALA A 24 12.91 7.38 -21.40
CA ALA A 24 13.34 6.94 -20.08
C ALA A 24 12.42 7.48 -18.97
N TYR A 25 11.98 8.73 -19.07
CA TYR A 25 11.06 9.35 -18.10
C TYR A 25 9.69 8.65 -18.09
N GLU A 26 9.13 8.34 -19.27
CA GLU A 26 7.88 7.60 -19.39
C GLU A 26 7.98 6.19 -18.78
N ILE A 27 9.08 5.47 -19.05
CA ILE A 27 9.35 4.15 -18.48
C ILE A 27 9.40 4.22 -16.95
N VAL A 28 10.19 5.14 -16.39
CA VAL A 28 10.34 5.29 -14.94
C VAL A 28 9.00 5.69 -14.30
N THR A 29 8.21 6.55 -14.95
CA THR A 29 6.87 6.92 -14.49
C THR A 29 5.93 5.72 -14.46
N GLY A 30 5.94 4.88 -15.49
CA GLY A 30 5.16 3.64 -15.53
C GLY A 30 5.56 2.66 -14.43
N MET A 31 6.87 2.50 -14.20
CA MET A 31 7.40 1.66 -13.11
C MET A 31 6.97 2.19 -11.72
N ARG A 32 7.00 3.50 -11.53
CA ARG A 32 6.59 4.17 -10.28
C ARG A 32 5.11 3.90 -9.98
N THR A 33 4.22 4.16 -10.95
CA THR A 33 2.78 3.93 -10.80
C THR A 33 2.47 2.46 -10.48
N LYS A 34 3.13 1.52 -11.18
CA LYS A 34 3.00 0.09 -10.87
C LYS A 34 3.42 -0.21 -9.44
N ARG A 35 4.57 0.30 -9.00
CA ARG A 35 5.10 0.05 -7.65
C ARG A 35 4.22 0.67 -6.57
N GLU A 36 3.60 1.83 -6.81
CA GLU A 36 2.62 2.42 -5.89
C GLU A 36 1.37 1.54 -5.75
N SER A 37 0.91 0.94 -6.85
CA SER A 37 -0.19 -0.03 -6.82
C SER A 37 0.17 -1.27 -6.00
N ASP A 38 1.35 -1.85 -6.24
CA ASP A 38 1.86 -3.00 -5.46
C ASP A 38 1.92 -2.67 -3.96
N LEU A 39 2.43 -1.49 -3.60
CA LEU A 39 2.50 -1.04 -2.20
C LEU A 39 1.12 -0.95 -1.56
N LYS A 40 0.14 -0.35 -2.26
CA LYS A 40 -1.25 -0.26 -1.77
C LYS A 40 -1.85 -1.65 -1.55
N GLN A 41 -1.62 -2.59 -2.46
CA GLN A 41 -2.09 -3.97 -2.31
C GLN A 41 -1.48 -4.65 -1.08
N THR A 42 -0.17 -4.49 -0.87
CA THR A 42 0.53 -5.01 0.32
C THR A 42 -0.03 -4.40 1.60
N GLN A 43 -0.28 -3.09 1.63
CA GLN A 43 -0.90 -2.42 2.78
C GLN A 43 -2.31 -2.95 3.09
N HIS A 44 -3.13 -3.18 2.06
CA HIS A 44 -4.44 -3.80 2.25
C HIS A 44 -4.33 -5.24 2.80
N ALA A 45 -3.36 -6.02 2.31
CA ALA A 45 -3.12 -7.37 2.83
C ALA A 45 -2.71 -7.34 4.31
N ILE A 46 -1.84 -6.40 4.73
CA ILE A 46 -1.45 -6.21 6.13
C ILE A 46 -2.68 -5.97 6.99
N LEU A 47 -3.54 -5.02 6.61
CA LEU A 47 -4.77 -4.71 7.36
C LEU A 47 -5.70 -5.91 7.46
N HIS A 48 -5.88 -6.65 6.38
CA HIS A 48 -6.69 -7.87 6.37
C HIS A 48 -6.15 -8.92 7.35
N TYR A 49 -4.84 -9.20 7.36
CA TYR A 49 -4.26 -10.17 8.29
C TYR A 49 -4.24 -9.68 9.74
N GLN A 50 -4.09 -8.37 9.98
CA GLN A 50 -4.23 -7.79 11.32
C GLN A 50 -5.65 -8.00 11.87
N GLN A 51 -6.69 -7.80 11.04
CA GLN A 51 -8.07 -8.08 11.44
C GLN A 51 -8.28 -9.56 11.77
N ARG A 52 -7.77 -10.47 10.93
CA ARG A 52 -7.83 -11.92 11.20
C ARG A 52 -7.09 -12.32 12.47
N TYR A 53 -5.94 -11.70 12.74
CA TYR A 53 -5.19 -11.90 13.97
C TYR A 53 -6.01 -11.48 15.20
N VAL A 54 -6.66 -10.31 15.17
CA VAL A 54 -7.52 -9.85 16.26
C VAL A 54 -8.70 -10.80 16.48
N GLN A 55 -9.35 -11.29 15.41
CA GLN A 55 -10.44 -12.25 15.51
C GLN A 55 -9.97 -13.59 16.12
N ALA A 56 -8.84 -14.14 15.67
CA ALA A 56 -8.26 -15.34 16.24
C ALA A 56 -7.86 -15.15 17.71
N LYS A 57 -7.38 -13.95 18.08
CA LYS A 57 -7.06 -13.60 19.47
C LYS A 57 -8.33 -13.64 20.32
N LYS A 58 -9.45 -13.08 19.85
CA LYS A 58 -10.75 -13.17 20.54
C LYS A 58 -11.20 -14.62 20.73
N GLN A 59 -11.06 -15.47 19.69
CA GLN A 59 -11.35 -16.90 19.77
C GLN A 59 -10.50 -17.60 20.84
N CYS A 60 -9.21 -17.28 20.91
CA CYS A 60 -8.31 -17.83 21.93
C CYS A 60 -8.78 -17.49 23.36
N HIS A 61 -9.19 -16.23 23.60
CA HIS A 61 -9.72 -15.81 24.90
C HIS A 61 -11.03 -16.53 25.25
N SER A 62 -11.93 -16.70 24.28
CA SER A 62 -13.18 -17.45 24.46
C SER A 62 -12.92 -18.90 24.86
N ILE A 63 -12.02 -19.59 24.16
CA ILE A 63 -11.64 -20.98 24.48
C ILE A 63 -11.05 -21.06 25.89
N ARG A 64 -10.15 -20.15 26.27
CA ARG A 64 -9.58 -20.11 27.63
C ARG A 64 -10.65 -19.90 28.70
N ALA A 65 -11.63 -19.03 28.45
CA ALA A 65 -12.73 -18.82 29.38
C ALA A 65 -13.60 -20.07 29.53
N GLN A 66 -13.85 -20.81 28.45
CA GLN A 66 -14.57 -22.09 28.48
C GLN A 66 -13.78 -23.15 29.24
N MET A 67 -12.47 -23.27 29.00
CA MET A 67 -11.58 -24.17 29.76
C MET A 67 -11.63 -23.86 31.26
N HIS A 68 -11.51 -22.58 31.63
CA HIS A 68 -11.55 -22.16 33.03
C HIS A 68 -12.88 -22.52 33.71
N ARG A 69 -14.00 -22.30 33.02
CA ARG A 69 -15.33 -22.73 33.53
C ARG A 69 -15.40 -24.25 33.71
N GLY A 70 -14.84 -25.01 32.77
CA GLY A 70 -14.72 -26.47 32.88
C GLY A 70 -13.89 -26.90 34.10
N SER A 71 -12.75 -26.24 34.35
CA SER A 71 -11.92 -26.50 35.52
C SER A 71 -12.65 -26.20 36.85
N LEU A 72 -13.41 -25.10 36.93
CA LEU A 72 -14.22 -24.80 38.11
C LEU A 72 -15.34 -25.83 38.33
N MET A 73 -15.93 -26.36 37.26
CA MET A 73 -16.94 -27.42 37.36
C MET A 73 -16.31 -28.71 37.91
N MET A 74 -15.13 -29.09 37.42
CA MET A 74 -14.36 -30.23 37.96
C MET A 74 -14.06 -30.03 39.44
N GLU A 75 -13.58 -28.85 39.84
CA GLU A 75 -13.28 -28.52 41.23
C GLU A 75 -14.52 -28.65 42.13
N ARG A 76 -15.69 -28.22 41.66
CA ARG A 76 -16.96 -28.40 42.39
C ARG A 76 -17.35 -29.86 42.54
N LEU A 77 -17.18 -30.66 41.49
CA LEU A 77 -17.47 -32.10 41.53
C LEU A 77 -16.54 -32.83 42.51
N PHE A 78 -15.24 -32.50 42.50
CA PHE A 78 -14.27 -33.04 43.46
C PHE A 78 -14.57 -32.66 44.92
N ARG A 79 -15.20 -31.49 45.15
CA ARG A 79 -15.61 -31.03 46.48
C ARG A 79 -17.00 -31.51 46.91
N SER A 80 -17.76 -32.14 46.00
CA SER A 80 -19.10 -32.64 46.31
C SER A 80 -19.03 -34.01 46.97
N ASP A 81 -19.90 -34.27 47.95
CA ASP A 81 -20.05 -35.61 48.57
C ASP A 81 -20.75 -36.62 47.64
N THR A 82 -21.13 -36.20 46.42
CA THR A 82 -21.75 -37.06 45.42
C THR A 82 -20.69 -37.79 44.59
N TRP A 83 -20.79 -39.11 44.55
CA TRP A 83 -19.95 -39.96 43.71
C TRP A 83 -20.12 -39.60 42.24
N VAL A 84 -19.05 -39.11 41.60
CA VAL A 84 -19.01 -38.82 40.17
C VAL A 84 -18.92 -40.14 39.41
N THR A 85 -19.76 -40.32 38.39
CA THR A 85 -19.75 -41.54 37.58
C THR A 85 -18.54 -41.59 36.65
N ALA A 86 -18.11 -42.80 36.27
CA ALA A 86 -17.00 -42.99 35.33
C ALA A 86 -17.27 -42.31 33.96
N SER A 87 -18.53 -42.31 33.50
CA SER A 87 -18.95 -41.67 32.25
C SER A 87 -18.84 -40.14 32.31
N GLU A 88 -19.14 -39.51 33.45
CA GLU A 88 -18.93 -38.07 33.64
C GLU A 88 -17.45 -37.68 33.61
N HIS A 89 -16.60 -38.51 34.22
CA HIS A 89 -15.14 -38.34 34.16
C HIS A 89 -14.62 -38.44 32.72
N GLU A 90 -15.07 -39.43 31.96
CA GLU A 90 -14.66 -39.61 30.55
C GLU A 90 -15.13 -38.45 29.66
N ARG A 91 -16.36 -37.96 29.86
CA ARG A 91 -16.89 -36.78 29.16
C ARG A 91 -16.02 -35.54 29.42
N LEU A 92 -15.70 -35.27 30.68
CA LEU A 92 -14.92 -34.10 31.08
C LEU A 92 -13.48 -34.17 30.58
N ASN A 93 -12.87 -35.37 30.60
CA ASN A 93 -11.55 -35.59 30.02
C ASN A 93 -11.54 -35.36 28.49
N SER A 94 -12.56 -35.87 27.80
CA SER A 94 -12.74 -35.68 26.35
C SER A 94 -12.93 -34.20 25.99
N GLU A 95 -13.75 -33.47 26.74
CA GLU A 95 -13.93 -32.02 26.57
C GLU A 95 -12.63 -31.25 26.80
N SER A 96 -11.88 -31.58 27.85
CA SER A 96 -10.57 -30.99 28.13
C SER A 96 -9.60 -31.17 26.97
N GLN A 97 -9.49 -32.38 26.43
CA GLN A 97 -8.66 -32.68 25.26
C GLN A 97 -9.08 -31.87 24.03
N GLN A 98 -10.39 -31.77 23.77
CA GLN A 98 -10.91 -30.96 22.66
C GLN A 98 -10.56 -29.48 22.82
N TRP A 99 -10.65 -28.92 24.03
CA TRP A 99 -10.27 -27.53 24.27
C TRP A 99 -8.78 -27.28 24.03
N VAL A 100 -7.92 -28.19 24.50
CA VAL A 100 -6.47 -28.11 24.27
C VAL A 100 -6.17 -28.15 22.77
N GLN A 101 -6.77 -29.07 22.02
CA GLN A 101 -6.60 -29.16 20.56
C GLN A 101 -7.03 -27.87 19.85
N ARG A 102 -8.21 -27.33 20.19
CA ARG A 102 -8.70 -26.05 19.63
C ARG A 102 -7.75 -24.90 19.95
N LEU A 103 -7.22 -24.86 21.18
CA LEU A 103 -6.29 -23.82 21.60
C LEU A 103 -4.95 -23.90 20.85
N CYS A 104 -4.43 -25.11 20.63
CA CYS A 104 -3.25 -25.35 19.79
C CYS A 104 -3.48 -24.87 18.35
N ALA A 105 -4.63 -25.21 17.75
CA ALA A 105 -4.97 -24.78 16.39
C ALA A 105 -5.06 -23.25 16.27
N VAL A 106 -5.69 -22.56 17.25
CA VAL A 106 -5.76 -21.10 17.24
C VAL A 106 -4.38 -20.46 17.46
N ARG A 107 -3.54 -21.01 18.34
CA ARG A 107 -2.16 -20.56 18.52
C ARG A 107 -1.33 -20.69 17.24
N ALA A 108 -1.46 -21.80 16.52
CA ALA A 108 -0.81 -21.99 15.24
C ALA A 108 -1.24 -20.92 14.22
N LYS A 109 -2.54 -20.65 14.10
CA LYS A 109 -3.07 -19.59 13.24
C LYS A 109 -2.56 -18.20 13.63
N LEU A 110 -2.51 -17.88 14.92
CA LEU A 110 -1.98 -16.59 15.40
C LEU A 110 -0.52 -16.41 15.00
N ASN A 111 0.30 -17.44 15.19
CA ASN A 111 1.71 -17.41 14.79
C ASN A 111 1.84 -17.25 13.26
N GLN A 112 1.06 -18.02 12.49
CA GLN A 112 1.04 -17.92 11.03
C GLN A 112 0.68 -16.51 10.54
N TYR A 113 -0.37 -15.89 11.11
CA TYR A 113 -0.75 -14.53 10.76
C TYR A 113 0.33 -13.51 11.13
N GLN A 114 0.95 -13.66 12.31
CA GLN A 114 2.05 -12.78 12.73
C GLN A 114 3.25 -12.87 11.78
N GLN A 115 3.61 -14.07 11.35
CA GLN A 115 4.67 -14.28 10.36
C GLN A 115 4.32 -13.67 8.99
N TYR A 116 3.08 -13.81 8.52
CA TYR A 116 2.66 -13.18 7.28
C TYR A 116 2.68 -11.66 7.36
N ILE A 117 2.19 -11.09 8.46
CA ILE A 117 2.23 -9.63 8.70
C ILE A 117 3.68 -9.13 8.65
N ALA A 118 4.60 -9.81 9.34
CA ALA A 118 6.02 -9.44 9.32
C ALA A 118 6.63 -9.47 7.91
N LYS A 119 6.35 -10.53 7.12
CA LYS A 119 6.78 -10.64 5.73
C LYS A 119 6.22 -9.51 4.85
N LEU A 120 4.94 -9.19 5.02
CA LEU A 120 4.29 -8.11 4.27
C LEU A 120 4.85 -6.73 4.63
N HIS A 121 5.19 -6.50 5.91
CA HIS A 121 5.88 -5.27 6.32
C HIS A 121 7.24 -5.13 5.63
N GLN A 122 8.05 -6.20 5.63
CA GLN A 122 9.32 -6.21 4.92
C GLN A 122 9.13 -5.93 3.40
N GLN A 123 8.13 -6.54 2.77
CA GLN A 123 7.81 -6.26 1.37
C GLN A 123 7.37 -4.81 1.13
N ALA A 124 6.60 -4.23 2.04
CA ALA A 124 6.19 -2.83 1.96
C ALA A 124 7.39 -1.88 2.08
N GLU A 125 8.33 -2.16 2.98
CA GLU A 125 9.59 -1.41 3.12
C GLU A 125 10.41 -1.48 1.83
N ASP A 126 10.57 -2.68 1.25
CA ASP A 126 11.24 -2.86 -0.03
C ASP A 126 10.58 -2.06 -1.17
N HIS A 127 9.25 -2.01 -1.21
CA HIS A 127 8.53 -1.20 -2.18
C HIS A 127 8.78 0.31 -1.99
N VAL A 128 8.80 0.79 -0.74
CA VAL A 128 9.10 2.19 -0.41
C VAL A 128 10.52 2.56 -0.83
N VAL A 129 11.52 1.72 -0.52
CA VAL A 129 12.91 1.96 -0.94
C VAL A 129 13.02 2.06 -2.47
N ARG A 130 12.34 1.16 -3.19
CA ARG A 130 12.31 1.19 -4.66
C ARG A 130 11.62 2.45 -5.19
N LEU A 131 10.53 2.91 -4.58
CA LEU A 131 9.86 4.16 -4.95
C LEU A 131 10.79 5.36 -4.78
N ILE A 132 11.51 5.45 -3.66
CA ILE A 132 12.51 6.50 -3.42
C ILE A 132 13.59 6.48 -4.52
N GLY A 133 14.05 5.29 -4.93
CA GLY A 133 15.00 5.14 -6.03
C GLY A 133 14.44 5.65 -7.36
N LEU A 134 13.18 5.34 -7.67
CA LEU A 134 12.50 5.83 -8.87
C LEU A 134 12.28 7.34 -8.84
N ASP A 135 11.89 7.90 -7.69
CA ASP A 135 11.72 9.35 -7.51
C ASP A 135 13.04 10.09 -7.75
N ARG A 136 14.16 9.57 -7.25
CA ARG A 136 15.49 10.13 -7.53
C ARG A 136 15.82 10.08 -9.02
N ALA A 137 15.55 8.96 -9.69
CA ALA A 137 15.76 8.83 -11.14
C ALA A 137 14.90 9.84 -11.93
N MET A 138 13.64 10.05 -11.56
CA MET A 138 12.77 11.05 -12.18
C MET A 138 13.30 12.47 -12.01
N VAL A 139 13.80 12.81 -10.81
CA VAL A 139 14.43 14.12 -10.54
C VAL A 139 15.65 14.32 -11.45
N THR A 140 16.54 13.33 -11.56
CA THR A 140 17.71 13.41 -12.45
C THR A 140 17.29 13.58 -13.91
N LEU A 141 16.33 12.80 -14.40
CA LEU A 141 15.83 12.92 -15.78
C LEU A 141 15.21 14.30 -16.06
N THR A 142 14.46 14.83 -15.09
CA THR A 142 13.84 16.15 -15.20
C THR A 142 14.89 17.26 -15.21
N GLN A 143 15.93 17.14 -14.38
CA GLN A 143 17.07 18.05 -14.39
C GLN A 143 17.83 18.01 -15.73
N GLU A 144 18.09 16.82 -16.28
CA GLU A 144 18.74 16.69 -17.59
C GLU A 144 17.90 17.31 -18.73
N LEU A 145 16.59 17.05 -18.74
CA LEU A 145 15.67 17.67 -19.70
C LEU A 145 15.63 19.21 -19.55
N HIS A 146 15.66 19.70 -18.32
CA HIS A 146 15.69 21.13 -18.02
C HIS A 146 17.00 21.78 -18.49
N LEU A 147 18.15 21.15 -18.21
CA LEU A 147 19.45 21.62 -18.68
C LEU A 147 19.49 21.73 -20.20
N ILE A 148 18.97 20.74 -20.93
CA ILE A 148 18.90 20.78 -22.40
C ILE A 148 18.02 21.95 -22.89
N ARG A 149 16.93 22.28 -22.18
CA ARG A 149 16.11 23.48 -22.49
C ARG A 149 16.89 24.78 -22.31
N HIS A 150 17.68 24.90 -21.25
CA HIS A 150 18.38 26.15 -20.91
C HIS A 150 19.73 26.33 -21.62
N THR A 151 20.41 25.27 -22.03
CA THR A 151 21.68 25.38 -22.78
C THR A 151 21.47 25.74 -24.27
N HIS A 152 20.24 25.66 -24.80
CA HIS A 152 19.99 25.75 -26.24
C HIS A 152 18.81 26.63 -26.68
N ILE A 153 18.10 27.28 -25.75
CA ILE A 153 17.07 28.28 -26.05
C ILE A 153 17.57 29.62 -25.49
N PRO A 154 17.99 30.60 -26.33
CA PRO A 154 18.23 31.94 -25.82
C PRO A 154 16.92 32.49 -25.25
N PRO A 155 16.94 33.30 -24.18
CA PRO A 155 15.73 33.98 -23.73
C PRO A 155 15.12 34.70 -24.92
N MET A 156 13.84 34.44 -25.20
CA MET A 156 13.12 35.27 -26.17
C MET A 156 13.28 36.70 -25.69
N LYS A 157 13.96 37.54 -26.49
CA LYS A 157 13.93 38.98 -26.26
C LYS A 157 12.45 39.36 -26.14
N PRO A 158 12.05 40.15 -25.13
CA PRO A 158 10.71 40.71 -25.14
C PRO A 158 10.56 41.42 -26.49
N SER A 159 9.56 40.99 -27.26
CA SER A 159 9.17 41.66 -28.49
C SER A 159 8.85 43.11 -28.12
N GLN A 160 9.65 44.04 -28.63
CA GLN A 160 9.36 45.47 -28.61
C GLN A 160 8.37 45.82 -29.73
N ASP A 161 7.38 44.96 -29.99
CA ASP A 161 6.25 45.34 -30.85
C ASP A 161 5.10 45.81 -29.96
N PRO A 162 4.82 47.12 -29.90
CA PRO A 162 3.69 47.65 -29.13
C PRO A 162 2.32 47.33 -29.78
N TYR A 163 2.29 46.57 -30.88
CA TYR A 163 1.08 46.27 -31.65
C TYR A 163 0.95 44.78 -32.00
N ARG A 164 0.85 43.91 -30.99
CA ARG A 164 0.24 42.59 -31.23
C ARG A 164 -0.49 42.03 -30.02
N HIS A 165 -1.44 42.79 -29.52
CA HIS A 165 -2.51 42.27 -28.67
C HIS A 165 -3.83 42.29 -29.42
N SER A 166 -4.14 41.18 -30.10
CA SER A 166 -5.53 40.79 -30.36
C SER A 166 -5.84 39.63 -29.44
N TYR A 167 -6.52 39.96 -28.34
CA TYR A 167 -7.07 39.04 -27.38
C TYR A 167 -8.24 38.28 -28.03
N HIS A 168 -8.08 37.00 -28.29
CA HIS A 168 -9.22 36.07 -28.30
C HIS A 168 -9.14 35.18 -27.07
N HIS A 169 -9.61 35.75 -25.97
CA HIS A 169 -9.88 35.06 -24.72
C HIS A 169 -11.15 34.21 -24.93
N LYS A 170 -10.99 32.98 -25.39
CA LYS A 170 -12.06 31.97 -25.26
C LYS A 170 -12.10 31.54 -23.80
N GLN A 171 -13.10 32.05 -23.08
CA GLN A 171 -13.46 31.62 -21.74
C GLN A 171 -13.79 30.12 -21.78
N TYR A 172 -12.90 29.30 -21.24
CA TYR A 172 -13.25 27.93 -20.90
C TYR A 172 -14.07 27.98 -19.62
N HIS A 173 -15.38 27.72 -19.75
CA HIS A 173 -16.23 27.42 -18.61
C HIS A 173 -15.67 26.19 -17.89
N HIS A 174 -15.19 26.39 -16.67
CA HIS A 174 -15.01 25.30 -15.71
C HIS A 174 -16.39 24.75 -15.30
N PRO A 175 -16.68 23.46 -15.47
CA PRO A 175 -17.78 22.85 -14.74
C PRO A 175 -17.37 22.67 -13.28
N ASN A 176 -18.09 23.40 -12.44
CA ASN A 176 -18.12 23.37 -10.99
C ASN A 176 -18.25 21.92 -10.45
N PRO A 177 -17.42 21.45 -9.49
CA PRO A 177 -17.61 20.16 -8.85
C PRO A 177 -18.77 20.25 -7.84
N LYS A 178 -20.00 20.07 -8.32
CA LYS A 178 -21.14 19.87 -7.43
C LYS A 178 -21.10 18.45 -6.87
N VAL A 179 -20.68 18.37 -5.60
CA VAL A 179 -21.45 17.79 -4.50
C VAL A 179 -22.20 16.49 -4.83
N PHE A 180 -21.69 15.39 -4.29
CA PHE A 180 -22.40 14.13 -4.06
C PHE A 180 -23.80 14.36 -3.45
N PRO A 181 -24.78 13.52 -3.80
CA PRO A 181 -25.56 12.90 -2.76
C PRO A 181 -25.53 11.38 -2.86
N SER A 182 -25.35 10.79 -1.68
CA SER A 182 -25.54 9.38 -1.37
C SER A 182 -26.97 8.94 -1.69
N THR A 183 -27.13 7.83 -2.39
CA THR A 183 -28.29 6.95 -2.25
C THR A 183 -27.85 5.50 -2.34
N PHE A 184 -27.38 4.97 -1.21
CA PHE A 184 -27.62 3.56 -0.90
C PHE A 184 -29.11 3.45 -0.58
N SER A 185 -29.88 2.80 -1.45
CA SER A 185 -31.23 2.37 -1.13
C SER A 185 -31.24 0.86 -1.10
N VAL A 186 -31.42 0.32 0.10
CA VAL A 186 -31.65 -1.09 0.39
C VAL A 186 -33.12 -1.36 0.17
N LYS A 187 -33.44 -2.31 -0.71
CA LYS A 187 -34.55 -3.25 -0.56
C LYS A 187 -34.12 -4.59 -1.14
#